data_AF-A0A1F3CET2-F1
#
_entry.id   AF-A0A1F3CET2-F1
#
_cell.length_a   1.000
_cell.length_b   1.000
_cell.length_c   1.000
_cell.angle_alpha   90.00
_cell.angle_beta   90.00
_cell.angle_gamma   90.00
#
_symmetry.space_group_name_H-M   'P 1'
#
loop_
_entity.id
_entity.type
_entity.pdbx_description
1 polymer ?
#
loop_
_entity_poly.entity_id
_entity_poly.type
_entity_poly.pdbx_seq_one_letter_code
_entity_poly.pdbx_strand_id
1 'polypeptide(L)'
;MNLFFIKNLKIKDMKTNTIFKIVVLLVLSILTTTLQAQPRNKHHNGRHEPNYRYRDMPHWGYKYKSIPKATFIVPHAGIKYHYHSGVYYRPYGNTYVVVRAPLGVRVRTLPVGNVHFIINGRNYFYYYGTYYVKSVDDSEYITVEPPVGAVVDALPDGYKKIVIENNTYYEFEGTYYKAFLDESGEVLYEVVSVN
;
A
#
# COMPACT_ATOMS: atom_id res chain seq x y z
N MET A 1 -7.21 29.81 2.70
CA MET A 1 -8.10 28.68 3.06
C MET A 1 -9.52 29.04 2.63
N ASN A 2 -10.04 28.43 1.56
CA ASN A 2 -11.30 28.86 0.97
C ASN A 2 -12.47 28.23 1.74
N LEU A 3 -13.04 28.99 2.68
CA LEU A 3 -14.14 28.60 3.57
C LEU A 3 -15.41 28.11 2.81
N PHE A 4 -15.44 28.29 1.49
CA PHE A 4 -16.52 27.89 0.59
C PHE A 4 -16.63 26.38 0.35
N PHE A 5 -15.52 25.61 0.43
CA PHE A 5 -15.57 24.18 0.09
C PHE A 5 -16.27 23.32 1.16
N ILE A 6 -16.08 23.67 2.43
CA ILE A 6 -16.66 22.95 3.58
C ILE A 6 -18.19 23.09 3.61
N LYS A 7 -18.74 24.23 3.15
CA LYS A 7 -20.19 24.50 3.20
C LYS A 7 -21.04 23.61 2.29
N ASN A 8 -20.43 22.96 1.27
CA ASN A 8 -21.16 22.16 0.27
C ASN A 8 -21.05 20.63 0.45
N LEU A 9 -20.30 20.13 1.45
CA LEU A 9 -20.37 18.71 1.78
C LEU A 9 -21.65 18.41 2.58
N LYS A 10 -22.46 17.44 2.13
CA LYS A 10 -23.53 16.84 2.94
C LYS A 10 -22.93 15.98 4.08
N ILE A 11 -22.33 16.62 5.08
CA ILE A 11 -21.66 15.94 6.20
C ILE A 11 -22.68 15.22 7.10
N LYS A 12 -23.90 15.75 7.19
CA LYS A 12 -24.92 15.30 8.15
C LYS A 12 -25.41 13.86 7.96
N ASP A 13 -25.36 13.34 6.74
CA ASP A 13 -25.83 11.97 6.40
C ASP A 13 -24.68 10.98 6.17
N MET A 14 -23.44 11.41 6.44
CA MET A 14 -22.25 10.65 6.07
C MET A 14 -21.80 9.72 7.19
N LYS A 15 -21.47 8.46 6.86
CA LYS A 15 -20.95 7.50 7.85
C LYS A 15 -19.69 8.06 8.53
N THR A 16 -19.57 7.86 9.84
CA THR A 16 -18.44 8.37 10.66
C THR A 16 -17.07 8.00 10.09
N ASN A 17 -16.92 6.78 9.57
CA ASN A 17 -15.66 6.34 8.93
C ASN A 17 -15.33 7.17 7.68
N THR A 18 -16.34 7.55 6.90
CA THR A 18 -16.16 8.42 5.74
C THR A 18 -15.78 9.84 6.17
N ILE A 19 -16.36 10.35 7.26
CA ILE A 19 -15.99 11.66 7.82
C ILE A 19 -14.52 11.65 8.26
N PHE A 20 -14.11 10.62 9.02
CA PHE A 20 -12.73 10.49 9.48
C PHE A 20 -11.74 10.42 8.31
N LYS A 21 -12.04 9.63 7.26
CA LYS A 21 -11.23 9.58 6.04
C LYS A 21 -11.08 10.94 5.37
N ILE A 22 -12.18 11.71 5.25
CA ILE A 22 -12.12 13.05 4.66
C ILE A 22 -11.29 14.01 5.52
N VAL A 23 -11.41 13.94 6.85
CA VAL A 23 -10.61 14.78 7.77
C VAL A 23 -9.13 14.43 7.67
N VAL A 24 -8.78 13.14 7.69
CA VAL A 24 -7.38 12.68 7.50
C VAL A 24 -6.84 13.22 6.17
N LEU A 25 -7.59 13.06 5.09
CA LEU A 25 -7.17 13.52 3.76
C LEU A 25 -7.04 15.05 3.64
N LEU A 26 -7.87 15.82 4.33
CA LEU A 26 -7.76 17.29 4.40
C LEU A 26 -6.56 17.74 5.25
N VAL A 27 -6.27 17.04 6.35
CA VAL A 27 -5.08 17.31 7.15
C VAL A 27 -3.81 17.02 6.34
N LEU A 28 -3.80 15.91 5.59
CA LEU A 28 -2.71 15.54 4.68
C LEU A 28 -2.46 16.57 3.57
N SER A 29 -3.50 17.21 3.03
CA SER A 29 -3.30 18.25 2.00
C SER A 29 -2.64 19.52 2.56
N ILE A 30 -2.79 19.80 3.85
CA ILE A 30 -2.22 20.98 4.51
C ILE A 30 -0.75 20.74 4.92
N LEU A 31 -0.41 19.52 5.36
CA LEU A 31 0.94 19.17 5.88
C LEU A 31 1.97 18.85 4.80
N THR A 32 1.55 18.42 3.60
CA THR A 32 2.46 17.87 2.58
C THR A 32 2.95 18.88 1.54
N THR A 33 3.19 20.14 1.92
CA THR A 33 3.89 21.12 1.06
C THR A 33 5.40 20.82 0.99
N THR A 34 5.78 19.60 0.63
CA THR A 34 7.14 19.34 0.15
C THR A 34 7.24 19.89 -1.27
N LEU A 35 8.36 20.54 -1.61
CA LEU A 35 8.62 21.16 -2.93
C LEU A 35 8.71 20.16 -4.09
N GLN A 36 8.33 18.89 -3.87
CA GLN A 36 8.43 17.84 -4.88
C GLN A 36 7.26 17.94 -5.85
N ALA A 37 7.58 17.97 -7.14
CA ALA A 37 6.58 18.03 -8.20
C ALA A 37 5.76 16.74 -8.23
N GLN A 38 4.43 16.86 -8.12
CA GLN A 38 3.57 15.72 -8.38
C GLN A 38 3.57 15.41 -9.89
N PRO A 39 3.58 14.12 -10.26
CA PRO A 39 3.40 13.75 -11.66
C PRO A 39 2.04 14.25 -12.15
N ARG A 40 2.05 15.03 -13.22
CA ARG A 40 0.83 15.52 -13.85
C ARG A 40 0.08 14.33 -14.44
N ASN A 41 -1.22 14.19 -14.16
CA ASN A 41 -2.08 13.17 -14.78
C ASN A 41 -2.15 13.39 -16.31
N LYS A 42 -1.12 12.96 -17.05
CA LYS A 42 -1.15 12.83 -18.50
C LYS A 42 -1.30 11.35 -18.82
N HIS A 43 -2.10 11.02 -19.83
CA HIS A 43 -2.15 9.68 -20.39
C HIS A 43 -0.75 9.36 -20.98
N HIS A 44 0.05 8.61 -20.25
CA HIS A 44 1.35 8.12 -20.71
C HIS A 44 1.30 6.60 -20.77
N ASN A 45 1.98 6.01 -21.76
CA ASN A 45 2.14 4.57 -21.94
C ASN A 45 2.41 3.90 -20.59
N GLY A 46 1.77 2.75 -20.33
CA GLY A 46 1.56 2.14 -19.00
C GLY A 46 2.77 1.73 -18.15
N ARG A 47 3.95 2.32 -18.38
CA ARG A 47 5.13 2.28 -17.51
C ARG A 47 5.05 3.21 -16.29
N HIS A 48 4.03 4.09 -16.23
CA HIS A 48 3.83 5.02 -15.09
C HIS A 48 2.56 4.73 -14.29
N GLU A 49 1.88 3.61 -14.55
CA GLU A 49 0.76 3.20 -13.70
C GLU A 49 1.30 2.74 -12.34
N PRO A 50 0.64 3.07 -11.21
CA PRO A 50 1.11 2.67 -9.89
C PRO A 50 1.43 1.18 -9.76
N ASN A 51 0.72 0.32 -10.49
CA ASN A 51 0.90 -1.13 -10.44
C ASN A 51 1.78 -1.71 -11.54
N TYR A 52 2.57 -0.90 -12.26
CA TYR A 52 3.34 -1.36 -13.41
C TYR A 52 4.26 -2.56 -13.10
N ARG A 53 4.90 -2.60 -11.92
CA ARG A 53 5.77 -3.72 -11.48
C ARG A 53 5.00 -4.99 -11.14
N TYR A 54 3.70 -4.88 -10.91
CA TYR A 54 2.87 -5.94 -10.37
C TYR A 54 1.70 -6.30 -11.29
N ARG A 55 1.78 -5.96 -12.58
CA ARG A 55 0.71 -6.21 -13.55
C ARG A 55 0.38 -7.70 -13.72
N ASP A 56 1.38 -8.56 -13.58
CA ASP A 56 1.23 -10.02 -13.70
C ASP A 56 1.05 -10.71 -12.34
N MET A 57 0.87 -9.94 -11.26
CA MET A 57 0.65 -10.49 -9.94
C MET A 57 -0.82 -10.88 -9.72
N PRO A 58 -1.08 -11.86 -8.83
CA PRO A 58 -2.43 -12.25 -8.44
C PRO A 58 -3.25 -11.08 -7.88
N HIS A 59 -4.34 -10.73 -8.56
CA HIS A 59 -5.22 -9.62 -8.24
C HIS A 59 -5.72 -9.61 -6.78
N TRP A 60 -5.59 -8.46 -6.14
CA TRP A 60 -6.06 -8.25 -4.76
C TRP A 60 -7.56 -8.48 -4.60
N GLY A 61 -7.94 -9.22 -3.55
CA GLY A 61 -9.34 -9.55 -3.25
C GLY A 61 -9.99 -10.57 -4.20
N TYR A 62 -9.30 -11.00 -5.26
CA TYR A 62 -9.84 -11.98 -6.20
C TYR A 62 -9.86 -13.40 -5.60
N LYS A 63 -10.86 -14.20 -5.98
CA LYS A 63 -11.04 -15.60 -5.53
C LYS A 63 -10.44 -16.57 -6.54
N TYR A 64 -9.39 -17.26 -6.13
CA TYR A 64 -8.71 -18.30 -6.90
C TYR A 64 -9.17 -19.70 -6.47
N LYS A 65 -9.54 -20.56 -7.42
CA LYS A 65 -9.84 -21.98 -7.14
C LYS A 65 -8.59 -22.79 -6.77
N SER A 66 -7.44 -22.35 -7.27
CA SER A 66 -6.15 -22.99 -7.03
C SER A 66 -5.07 -21.93 -6.90
N ILE A 67 -4.09 -22.20 -6.05
CA ILE A 67 -2.91 -21.37 -5.82
C ILE A 67 -1.64 -22.15 -6.24
N PRO A 68 -0.46 -21.50 -6.30
CA PRO A 68 0.79 -22.21 -6.60
C PRO A 68 1.02 -23.40 -5.67
N LYS A 69 1.58 -24.51 -6.21
CA LYS A 69 1.72 -25.77 -5.47
C LYS A 69 2.73 -25.72 -4.32
N ALA A 70 3.76 -24.87 -4.41
CA ALA A 70 4.87 -24.78 -3.47
C ALA A 70 4.73 -23.57 -2.52
N THR A 71 3.60 -23.44 -1.84
CA THR A 71 3.38 -22.36 -0.87
C THR A 71 3.97 -22.71 0.50
N PHE A 72 4.46 -21.70 1.22
CA PHE A 72 4.78 -21.82 2.64
C PHE A 72 3.55 -21.55 3.49
N ILE A 73 3.30 -22.38 4.50
CA ILE A 73 2.19 -22.16 5.43
C ILE A 73 2.62 -21.14 6.49
N VAL A 74 1.83 -20.09 6.64
CA VAL A 74 2.02 -19.02 7.62
C VAL A 74 0.81 -19.02 8.57
N PRO A 75 0.91 -19.69 9.74
CA PRO A 75 -0.18 -19.70 10.72
C PRO A 75 -0.31 -18.33 11.41
N HIS A 76 -1.54 -17.81 11.48
CA HIS A 76 -1.84 -16.58 12.22
C HIS A 76 -3.30 -16.57 12.67
N ALA A 77 -3.54 -16.31 13.95
CA ALA A 77 -4.89 -16.22 14.54
C ALA A 77 -5.83 -17.40 14.15
N GLY A 78 -5.31 -18.63 14.18
CA GLY A 78 -6.07 -19.84 13.83
C GLY A 78 -6.27 -20.09 12.33
N ILE A 79 -5.78 -19.21 11.47
CA ILE A 79 -5.86 -19.34 10.01
C ILE A 79 -4.49 -19.75 9.46
N LYS A 80 -4.49 -20.72 8.54
CA LYS A 80 -3.29 -21.16 7.80
C LYS A 80 -3.23 -20.41 6.48
N TYR A 81 -2.52 -19.28 6.45
CA TYR A 81 -2.29 -18.55 5.20
C TYR A 81 -1.27 -19.31 4.35
N HIS A 82 -1.42 -19.21 3.04
CA HIS A 82 -0.43 -19.71 2.09
C HIS A 82 0.37 -18.52 1.56
N TYR A 83 1.68 -18.55 1.73
CA TYR A 83 2.61 -17.55 1.21
C TYR A 83 3.31 -18.09 -0.03
N HIS A 84 3.35 -17.32 -1.10
CA HIS A 84 4.12 -17.64 -2.30
C HIS A 84 4.56 -16.37 -3.01
N SER A 85 5.88 -16.21 -3.19
CA SER A 85 6.50 -15.08 -3.92
C SER A 85 5.95 -13.70 -3.52
N GLY A 86 5.87 -13.41 -2.22
CA GLY A 86 5.41 -12.11 -1.73
C GLY A 86 3.89 -11.97 -1.58
N VAL A 87 3.11 -12.96 -2.03
CA VAL A 87 1.63 -12.94 -2.01
C VAL A 87 1.10 -13.83 -0.88
N TYR A 88 0.11 -13.34 -0.15
CA TYR A 88 -0.58 -14.08 0.91
C TYR A 88 -1.98 -14.47 0.45
N TYR A 89 -2.25 -15.76 0.49
CA TYR A 89 -3.54 -16.34 0.14
C TYR A 89 -4.22 -16.84 1.41
N ARG A 90 -5.42 -16.33 1.65
CA ARG A 90 -6.30 -16.76 2.74
C ARG A 90 -7.27 -17.83 2.24
N PRO A 91 -7.39 -18.99 2.89
CA PRO A 91 -8.45 -19.94 2.61
C PRO A 91 -9.84 -19.31 2.79
N TYR A 92 -10.73 -19.54 1.84
CA TYR A 92 -12.11 -19.06 1.85
C TYR A 92 -13.04 -20.10 1.19
N GLY A 93 -13.69 -20.93 2.02
CA GLY A 93 -14.46 -22.08 1.55
C GLY A 93 -13.57 -23.02 0.74
N ASN A 94 -13.98 -23.32 -0.50
CA ASN A 94 -13.20 -24.15 -1.44
C ASN A 94 -12.32 -23.32 -2.41
N THR A 95 -11.98 -22.09 -2.01
CA THR A 95 -11.18 -21.14 -2.80
C THR A 95 -10.16 -20.43 -1.91
N TYR A 96 -9.35 -19.57 -2.51
CA TYR A 96 -8.35 -18.74 -1.85
C TYR A 96 -8.50 -17.29 -2.28
N VAL A 97 -8.26 -16.36 -1.37
CA VAL A 97 -8.32 -14.92 -1.64
C VAL A 97 -6.96 -14.29 -1.39
N VAL A 98 -6.51 -13.44 -2.31
CA VAL A 98 -5.31 -12.61 -2.10
C VAL A 98 -5.65 -11.52 -1.09
N VAL A 99 -4.91 -11.47 0.00
CA VAL A 99 -5.17 -10.60 1.15
C VAL A 99 -3.92 -9.89 1.64
N ARG A 100 -4.14 -8.89 2.49
CA ARG A 100 -3.08 -8.23 3.23
C ARG A 100 -2.36 -9.27 4.08
N ALA A 101 -1.03 -9.20 4.08
CA ALA A 101 -0.25 -10.02 4.98
C ALA A 101 -0.69 -9.76 6.43
N PRO A 102 -1.01 -10.80 7.21
CA PRO A 102 -1.32 -10.60 8.62
C PRO A 102 -0.11 -10.03 9.34
N LEU A 103 -0.30 -9.06 10.22
CA LEU A 103 0.81 -8.37 10.89
C LEU A 103 1.54 -9.31 11.86
N GLY A 104 2.86 -9.16 11.97
CA GLY A 104 3.72 -9.94 12.85
C GLY A 104 4.02 -11.36 12.36
N VAL A 105 3.48 -11.79 11.22
CA VAL A 105 3.88 -13.07 10.62
C VAL A 105 5.28 -13.00 10.04
N ARG A 106 5.94 -14.15 9.99
CA ARG A 106 7.35 -14.29 9.61
C ARG A 106 7.51 -15.12 8.35
N VAL A 107 8.42 -14.68 7.47
CA VAL A 107 8.83 -15.40 6.27
C VAL A 107 10.34 -15.36 6.14
N ARG A 108 10.95 -16.42 5.61
CA ARG A 108 12.42 -16.51 5.50
C ARG A 108 12.99 -15.73 4.33
N THR A 109 12.20 -15.55 3.27
CA THR A 109 12.66 -14.92 2.03
C THR A 109 11.62 -13.97 1.48
N LEU A 110 12.10 -12.86 0.95
CA LEU A 110 11.34 -11.94 0.12
C LEU A 110 11.70 -12.16 -1.35
N PRO A 111 10.79 -11.85 -2.29
CA PRO A 111 11.10 -11.93 -3.71
C PRO A 111 12.22 -10.96 -4.13
N VAL A 112 12.86 -11.29 -5.25
CA VAL A 112 13.78 -10.38 -5.93
C VAL A 112 13.01 -9.12 -6.36
N GLY A 113 13.66 -7.96 -6.24
CA GLY A 113 13.04 -6.67 -6.55
C GLY A 113 12.12 -6.13 -5.45
N ASN A 114 12.31 -6.59 -4.20
CA ASN A 114 11.80 -5.86 -3.04
C ASN A 114 12.52 -4.51 -2.89
N VAL A 115 11.79 -3.54 -2.36
CA VAL A 115 12.34 -2.21 -2.05
C VAL A 115 12.90 -2.27 -0.64
N HIS A 116 14.13 -1.82 -0.44
CA HIS A 116 14.78 -1.69 0.87
C HIS A 116 15.04 -0.21 1.14
N PHE A 117 14.65 0.26 2.32
CA PHE A 117 14.83 1.64 2.74
C PHE A 117 15.02 1.73 4.25
N ILE A 118 15.49 2.90 4.72
CA ILE A 118 15.75 3.16 6.14
C ILE A 118 14.87 4.30 6.61
N ILE A 119 14.20 4.11 7.75
CA ILE A 119 13.45 5.17 8.43
C ILE A 119 13.88 5.17 9.89
N ASN A 120 14.34 6.33 10.40
CA ASN A 120 14.80 6.51 11.78
C ASN A 120 15.83 5.45 12.21
N GLY A 121 16.78 5.13 11.34
CA GLY A 121 17.83 4.14 11.60
C GLY A 121 17.39 2.67 11.54
N ARG A 122 16.13 2.39 11.22
CA ARG A 122 15.61 1.01 11.08
C ARG A 122 15.45 0.63 9.62
N ASN A 123 15.91 -0.58 9.28
CA ASN A 123 15.72 -1.17 7.95
C ASN A 123 14.29 -1.67 7.76
N TYR A 124 13.69 -1.27 6.65
CA TYR A 124 12.39 -1.72 6.19
C TYR A 124 12.48 -2.30 4.79
N PHE A 125 11.60 -3.24 4.50
CA PHE A 125 11.46 -3.86 3.20
C PHE A 125 10.02 -3.78 2.75
N TYR A 126 9.82 -3.68 1.45
CA TYR A 126 8.49 -3.62 0.86
C TYR A 126 8.41 -4.53 -0.36
N TYR A 127 7.31 -5.28 -0.44
CA TYR A 127 6.95 -6.01 -1.64
C TYR A 127 5.43 -6.19 -1.73
N TYR A 128 4.86 -5.84 -2.89
CA TYR A 128 3.46 -6.06 -3.25
C TYR A 128 2.48 -5.68 -2.14
N GLY A 129 2.58 -4.43 -1.65
CA GLY A 129 1.67 -3.89 -0.63
C GLY A 129 1.98 -4.28 0.81
N THR A 130 2.99 -5.12 1.04
CA THR A 130 3.38 -5.58 2.38
C THR A 130 4.71 -4.98 2.81
N TYR A 131 4.76 -4.52 4.06
CA TYR A 131 5.96 -3.98 4.69
C TYR A 131 6.54 -4.97 5.68
N TYR A 132 7.86 -4.99 5.77
CA TYR A 132 8.61 -5.90 6.61
C TYR A 132 9.76 -5.20 7.32
N VAL A 133 10.19 -5.81 8.41
CA VAL A 133 11.47 -5.57 9.08
C VAL A 133 12.18 -6.90 9.23
N LYS A 134 13.49 -6.88 9.46
CA LYS A 134 14.20 -8.11 9.84
C LYS A 134 13.94 -8.45 11.31
N SER A 135 13.97 -9.75 11.61
CA SER A 135 14.06 -10.27 12.98
C SER A 135 15.38 -9.86 13.63
N VAL A 136 15.48 -9.97 14.95
CA VAL A 136 16.66 -9.54 15.73
C VAL A 136 17.94 -10.29 15.32
N ASP A 137 17.80 -11.55 14.92
CA ASP A 137 18.86 -12.42 14.43
C ASP A 137 19.04 -12.39 12.90
N ASP A 138 18.35 -11.48 12.21
CA ASP A 138 18.39 -11.29 10.76
C ASP A 138 17.98 -12.50 9.89
N SER A 139 17.38 -13.54 10.50
CA SER A 139 17.03 -14.80 9.84
C SER A 139 15.65 -14.79 9.15
N GLU A 140 14.76 -13.89 9.56
CA GLU A 140 13.38 -13.80 9.08
C GLU A 140 12.97 -12.36 8.80
N TYR A 141 11.99 -12.21 7.91
CA TYR A 141 11.27 -10.96 7.65
C TYR A 141 9.93 -11.01 8.36
N ILE A 142 9.67 -10.01 9.18
CA ILE A 142 8.46 -9.87 9.99
C ILE A 142 7.60 -8.78 9.37
N THR A 143 6.37 -9.12 9.04
CA THR A 143 5.37 -8.18 8.52
C THR A 143 5.02 -7.12 9.55
N VAL A 144 4.92 -5.86 9.11
CA VAL A 144 4.62 -4.70 9.95
C VAL A 144 3.62 -3.78 9.26
N GLU A 145 3.06 -2.85 10.04
CA GLU A 145 2.29 -1.76 9.46
C GLU A 145 3.16 -0.91 8.53
N PRO A 146 2.57 -0.32 7.46
CA PRO A 146 3.26 0.65 6.63
C PRO A 146 3.81 1.80 7.49
N PRO A 147 5.12 2.07 7.45
CA PRO A 147 5.66 3.21 8.16
C PRO A 147 5.33 4.50 7.40
N VAL A 148 4.80 5.51 8.09
CA VAL A 148 4.65 6.86 7.52
C VAL A 148 6.03 7.39 7.10
N GLY A 149 6.10 7.99 5.91
CA GLY A 149 7.34 8.40 5.24
C GLY A 149 8.00 7.31 4.40
N ALA A 150 7.44 6.09 4.35
CA ALA A 150 7.97 5.04 3.46
C ALA A 150 7.79 5.41 2.00
N VAL A 151 8.85 5.32 1.22
CA VAL A 151 8.83 5.54 -0.23
C VAL A 151 8.92 4.20 -0.94
N VAL A 152 7.97 3.94 -1.84
CA VAL A 152 7.91 2.73 -2.66
C VAL A 152 7.77 3.09 -4.14
N ASP A 153 8.20 2.18 -5.01
CA ASP A 153 8.24 2.37 -6.46
C ASP A 153 6.94 1.94 -7.16
N ALA A 154 6.16 1.05 -6.55
CA ALA A 154 4.90 0.59 -7.09
C ALA A 154 3.90 0.20 -5.99
N LEU A 155 2.62 0.31 -6.30
CA LEU A 155 1.50 -0.15 -5.50
C LEU A 155 0.87 -1.38 -6.16
N PRO A 156 0.31 -2.33 -5.40
CA PRO A 156 -0.45 -3.41 -5.99
C PRO A 156 -1.69 -2.90 -6.73
N ASP A 157 -2.32 -3.75 -7.54
CA ASP A 157 -3.68 -3.44 -8.00
C ASP A 157 -4.67 -3.41 -6.82
N GLY A 158 -5.87 -2.86 -7.06
CA GLY A 158 -6.86 -2.66 -6.00
C GLY A 158 -6.72 -1.36 -5.21
N TYR A 159 -5.71 -0.54 -5.49
CA TYR A 159 -5.66 0.84 -4.98
C TYR A 159 -6.81 1.69 -5.54
N LYS A 160 -7.16 2.75 -4.81
CA LYS A 160 -8.13 3.76 -5.24
C LYS A 160 -7.45 5.11 -5.38
N LYS A 161 -7.66 5.76 -6.52
CA LYS A 161 -7.21 7.15 -6.74
C LYS A 161 -8.20 8.13 -6.11
N ILE A 162 -7.70 9.06 -5.31
CA ILE A 162 -8.49 10.09 -4.62
C ILE A 162 -7.91 11.44 -4.99
N VAL A 163 -8.72 12.36 -5.51
CA VAL A 163 -8.28 13.71 -5.91
C VAL A 163 -8.91 14.76 -5.02
N ILE A 164 -8.08 15.59 -4.39
CA ILE A 164 -8.52 16.64 -3.45
C ILE A 164 -7.71 17.90 -3.72
N GLU A 165 -8.40 19.00 -4.04
CA GLU A 165 -7.77 20.31 -4.28
C GLU A 165 -6.56 20.21 -5.25
N ASN A 166 -6.74 19.47 -6.35
CA ASN A 166 -5.72 19.15 -7.36
C ASN A 166 -4.56 18.23 -6.94
N ASN A 167 -4.51 17.78 -5.68
CA ASN A 167 -3.56 16.76 -5.24
C ASN A 167 -4.14 15.36 -5.49
N THR A 168 -3.33 14.46 -6.03
CA THR A 168 -3.70 13.06 -6.21
C THR A 168 -3.10 12.21 -5.09
N TYR A 169 -3.96 11.44 -4.41
CA TYR A 169 -3.63 10.44 -3.42
C TYR A 169 -4.05 9.05 -3.91
N TYR A 170 -3.40 8.02 -3.38
CA TYR A 170 -3.71 6.63 -3.65
C TYR A 170 -4.00 5.94 -2.32
N GLU A 171 -5.14 5.27 -2.20
CA GLU A 171 -5.50 4.49 -1.01
C GLU A 171 -5.40 3.01 -1.34
N PHE A 172 -4.65 2.27 -0.54
CA PHE A 172 -4.55 0.82 -0.64
C PHE A 172 -4.65 0.19 0.74
N GLU A 173 -5.69 -0.60 0.96
CA GLU A 173 -5.94 -1.33 2.21
C GLU A 173 -5.86 -0.44 3.49
N GLY A 174 -6.29 0.83 3.43
CA GLY A 174 -6.21 1.78 4.56
C GLY A 174 -4.93 2.62 4.62
N THR A 175 -3.96 2.38 3.74
CA THR A 175 -2.74 3.17 3.60
C THR A 175 -2.91 4.24 2.53
N TYR A 176 -2.55 5.47 2.83
CA TYR A 176 -2.63 6.60 1.90
C TYR A 176 -1.24 6.98 1.41
N TYR A 177 -1.13 7.10 0.09
CA TYR A 177 0.10 7.43 -0.60
C TYR A 177 -0.03 8.72 -1.39
N LYS A 178 1.06 9.48 -1.45
CA LYS A 178 1.19 10.63 -2.37
C LYS A 178 2.29 10.30 -3.38
N ALA A 179 1.98 10.50 -4.67
CA ALA A 179 2.97 10.33 -5.71
C ALA A 179 3.82 11.59 -5.86
N PHE A 180 5.12 11.40 -6.11
CA PHE A 180 6.08 12.45 -6.44
C PHE A 180 7.11 11.96 -7.46
N LEU A 181 7.76 12.89 -8.16
CA LEU A 181 8.88 12.59 -9.04
C LEU A 181 10.19 12.67 -8.26
N ASP A 182 11.02 11.64 -8.37
CA ASP A 182 12.38 11.68 -7.84
C ASP A 182 13.32 12.50 -8.74
N GLU A 183 14.60 12.61 -8.35
CA GLU A 183 15.61 13.35 -9.11
C GLU A 183 15.86 12.78 -10.51
N SER A 184 15.56 11.50 -10.73
CA SER A 184 15.70 10.82 -12.02
C SER A 184 14.46 10.97 -12.92
N GLY A 185 13.36 11.49 -12.37
CA GLY A 185 12.07 11.61 -13.05
C GLY A 185 11.18 10.37 -12.95
N GLU A 186 11.55 9.40 -12.10
CA GLU A 186 10.71 8.24 -11.81
C GLU A 186 9.60 8.60 -10.83
N VAL A 187 8.44 7.96 -10.98
CA VAL A 187 7.29 8.18 -10.09
C VAL A 187 7.41 7.26 -8.89
N LEU A 188 7.53 7.84 -7.70
CA LEU A 188 7.52 7.13 -6.43
C LEU A 188 6.29 7.48 -5.59
N TYR A 189 5.99 6.65 -4.60
CA TYR A 189 4.81 6.76 -3.75
C TYR A 189 5.25 6.80 -2.28
N GLU A 190 5.02 7.93 -1.61
CA GLU A 190 5.29 8.09 -0.18
C GLU A 190 4.05 7.75 0.64
N VAL A 191 4.19 6.94 1.69
CA VAL A 191 3.15 6.72 2.70
C VAL A 191 2.99 8.00 3.50
N VAL A 192 1.85 8.66 3.33
CA VAL A 192 1.55 9.90 4.06
C VAL A 192 0.65 9.67 5.27
N SER A 193 -0.12 8.57 5.29
CA SER A 193 -0.94 8.17 6.45
C SER A 193 -1.31 6.70 6.41
N VAL A 194 -1.64 6.14 7.58
CA VAL A 194 -2.25 4.82 7.76
C VAL A 194 -3.49 4.99 8.64
N ASN A 195 -4.55 4.21 8.40
CA ASN A 195 -5.82 4.28 9.12
C ASN A 195 -6.22 2.94 9.74
#